data_AF-A0A8T3R772-F1
#
_entry.id   AF-A0A8T3R772-F1
#
_cell.length_a   1.000
_cell.length_b   1.000
_cell.length_c   1.000
_cell.angle_alpha   90.00
_cell.angle_beta   90.00
_cell.angle_gamma   90.00
#
_symmetry.space_group_name_H-M   'P 1'
#
loop_
_entity.id
_entity.type
_entity.pdbx_description
1 polymer ?
#
loop_
_entity_poly.entity_id
_entity_poly.type
_entity_poly.pdbx_seq_one_letter_code
_entity_poly.pdbx_strand_id
1 'polypeptide(L)' 'MTEDVEEVGHVIRAQLGEHDAVEWLAVRHWPRLRSLARLVSSSPEAADDAVQVTLVRAWTELPRLRQPSDSSLGCGGS' A
#
# COMPACT_ATOMS: atom_id res chain seq x y z
N MET A 1 0.06 6.60 -17.98
CA MET A 1 -0.40 8.01 -18.03
C MET A 1 -1.88 8.18 -17.68
N THR A 2 -2.80 7.28 -18.07
CA THR A 2 -4.17 7.26 -17.51
C THR A 2 -4.25 6.46 -16.21
N GLU A 3 -3.52 5.34 -16.12
CA GLU A 3 -3.51 4.47 -14.92
C GLU A 3 -2.96 5.17 -13.66
N ASP A 4 -1.97 6.06 -13.82
CA ASP A 4 -1.39 6.81 -12.70
C ASP A 4 -2.39 7.81 -12.09
N VAL A 5 -3.24 8.41 -12.92
CA VAL A 5 -4.25 9.39 -12.47
C VAL A 5 -5.42 8.68 -11.78
N GLU A 6 -5.82 7.51 -12.28
CA GLU A 6 -6.83 6.66 -11.63
C GLU A 6 -6.34 6.15 -10.27
N GLU A 7 -5.08 5.70 -10.19
CA GLU A 7 -4.46 5.26 -8.94
C GLU A 7 -4.40 6.38 -7.91
N VAL A 8 -4.00 7.60 -8.30
CA VAL A 8 -4.04 8.79 -7.42
C VAL A 8 -5.47 9.10 -6.96
N GLY A 9 -6.47 8.95 -7.85
CA GLY A 9 -7.88 9.08 -7.48
C GLY A 9 -8.35 8.07 -6.43
N HIS A 10 -7.89 6.82 -6.55
CA HIS A 10 -8.15 5.78 -5.55
C HIS A 10 -7.41 6.05 -4.23
N VAL A 11 -6.19 6.58 -4.27
CA VAL A 11 -5.45 6.99 -3.06
C VAL A 11 -6.19 8.07 -2.30
N ILE A 12 -6.70 9.10 -2.99
CA ILE A 12 -7.46 10.19 -2.36
C ILE A 12 -8.75 9.66 -1.74
N ARG A 13 -9.50 8.81 -2.45
CA ARG A 13 -10.74 8.21 -1.91
C ARG A 13 -10.45 7.29 -0.72
N ALA A 14 -9.39 6.49 -0.79
CA ALA A 14 -8.96 5.63 0.32
C ALA A 14 -8.56 6.46 1.55
N GLN A 15 -7.91 7.62 1.37
CA GLN A 15 -7.61 8.56 2.47
C GLN A 15 -8.88 9.14 3.13
N LEU A 16 -9.98 9.26 2.38
CA LEU A 16 -11.28 9.70 2.89
C LEU A 16 -12.08 8.57 3.56
N GLY A 17 -11.54 7.35 3.62
CA GLY A 17 -12.20 6.19 4.22
C GLY A 17 -13.09 5.39 3.28
N GLU A 18 -12.97 5.59 1.96
CA GLU A 18 -13.74 4.81 0.97
C GLU A 18 -13.17 3.40 0.82
N HIS A 19 -13.90 2.40 1.33
CA HIS A 19 -13.49 1.00 1.31
C HIS A 19 -13.28 0.44 -0.11
N ASP A 20 -14.10 0.84 -1.09
CA ASP A 20 -13.97 0.34 -2.47
C ASP A 20 -12.64 0.77 -3.12
N ALA A 21 -12.16 1.97 -2.77
CA ALA A 21 -10.87 2.45 -3.24
C ALA A 21 -9.70 1.73 -2.57
N VAL A 22 -9.86 1.35 -1.31
CA VAL A 22 -8.91 0.52 -0.57
C VAL A 22 -8.82 -0.88 -1.18
N GLU A 23 -9.96 -1.51 -1.46
CA GLU A 23 -10.01 -2.83 -2.08
C GLU A 23 -9.31 -2.85 -3.44
N TRP A 24 -9.56 -1.82 -4.27
CA TRP A 24 -8.91 -1.70 -5.57
C TRP A 24 -7.37 -1.62 -5.44
N LEU A 25 -6.87 -0.77 -4.53
CA LEU A 25 -5.42 -0.65 -4.26
C LEU A 25 -4.85 -1.96 -3.70
N ALA A 26 -5.59 -2.66 -2.84
CA ALA A 26 -5.20 -3.94 -2.27
C ALA A 26 -4.96 -4.98 -3.37
N VAL A 27 -5.97 -5.20 -4.21
CA VAL A 27 -5.93 -6.19 -5.29
C VAL A 27 -4.82 -5.87 -6.29
N ARG A 28 -4.60 -4.58 -6.59
CA ARG A 28 -3.55 -4.15 -7.52
C ARG A 28 -2.14 -4.39 -6.99
N HIS A 29 -1.87 -4.07 -5.73
CA HIS A 29 -0.51 -4.16 -5.17
C HIS A 29 -0.19 -5.52 -4.51
N TRP A 30 -1.19 -6.33 -4.21
CA TRP A 30 -1.04 -7.64 -3.55
C TRP A 30 0.00 -8.55 -4.21
N PRO A 31 -0.01 -8.81 -5.53
CA PRO A 31 0.95 -9.74 -6.14
C PRO A 31 2.41 -9.28 -6.02
N ARG A 32 2.63 -7.96 -6.10
CA ARG A 32 3.96 -7.36 -5.99
C ARG A 32 4.47 -7.40 -4.55
N LEU A 33 3.62 -7.04 -3.58
CA LEU A 33 3.95 -7.12 -2.16
C LEU A 33 4.21 -8.55 -1.72
N ARG A 34 3.41 -9.51 -2.22
CA ARG A 34 3.61 -10.94 -1.98
C ARG A 34 4.91 -11.46 -2.55
N SER A 35 5.28 -11.02 -3.75
CA SER A 35 6.56 -11.38 -4.35
C SER A 35 7.72 -10.87 -3.50
N LEU A 36 7.63 -9.64 -2.97
CA LEU A 36 8.62 -9.08 -2.04
C LEU A 36 8.64 -9.80 -0.69
N ALA A 37 7.48 -10.10 -0.11
CA ALA A 37 7.36 -10.79 1.16
C ALA A 37 7.94 -12.21 1.07
N ARG A 38 7.77 -12.91 -0.05
CA ARG A 38 8.39 -14.22 -0.29
C ARG A 38 9.92 -14.19 -0.30
N LEU A 39 10.55 -13.04 -0.57
CA LEU A 39 12.00 -12.92 -0.52
C LEU A 39 12.53 -12.84 0.92
N VAL A 40 11.69 -12.43 1.87
CA VAL A 40 12.08 -12.18 3.27
C VAL A 40 11.42 -13.14 4.27
N SER A 41 10.35 -13.83 3.87
CA SER A 41 9.59 -14.77 4.71
C SER A 41 10.02 -16.21 4.49
N SER A 42 10.07 -16.99 5.58
CA SER A 42 10.45 -18.41 5.55
C SER A 42 9.37 -19.35 4.99
N SER A 43 8.11 -18.92 4.87
CA SER A 43 7.02 -19.73 4.29
C SER A 43 6.06 -18.90 3.43
N PRO A 44 5.33 -19.54 2.49
CA PRO A 44 4.30 -18.87 1.68
C PRO A 44 3.16 -18.27 2.51
N GLU A 45 2.72 -18.96 3.57
CA GLU A 45 1.66 -18.50 4.47
C GLU A 45 2.13 -17.30 5.30
N ALA A 46 3.37 -17.33 5.78
CA ALA A 46 3.98 -16.21 6.49
C ALA A 46 4.18 -14.98 5.57
N ALA A 47 4.39 -15.19 4.27
CA ALA A 47 4.43 -14.11 3.29
C ALA A 47 3.03 -13.47 3.11
N ASP A 48 1.98 -14.28 3.04
CA ASP A 48 0.61 -13.78 2.85
C ASP A 48 0.13 -13.00 4.08
N ASP A 49 0.43 -13.48 5.29
CA ASP A 49 0.16 -12.76 6.54
C ASP A 49 0.95 -11.44 6.64
N ALA A 50 2.25 -11.47 6.31
CA ALA A 50 3.09 -10.27 6.32
C ALA A 50 2.60 -9.19 5.33
N VAL A 51 2.11 -9.59 4.16
CA VAL A 51 1.52 -8.65 3.18
C VAL A 51 0.23 -8.06 3.71
N GLN A 52 -0.65 -8.89 4.29
CA GLN A 52 -1.91 -8.42 4.86
C GLN A 52 -1.65 -7.39 5.96
N VAL A 53 -0.78 -7.68 6.92
CA VAL A 53 -0.43 -6.76 8.01
C VAL A 53 0.22 -5.48 7.47
N THR A 54 1.12 -5.60 6.49
CA THR A 54 1.77 -4.44 5.86
C THR A 54 0.77 -3.53 5.17
N LEU A 55 -0.17 -4.10 4.41
CA LEU A 55 -1.23 -3.36 3.73
C LEU A 55 -2.15 -2.65 4.74
N VAL A 56 -2.61 -3.35 5.79
CA VAL A 56 -3.43 -2.76 6.86
C VAL A 56 -2.72 -1.60 7.55
N ARG A 57 -1.43 -1.74 7.84
CA ARG A 57 -0.61 -0.68 8.41
C ARG A 57 -0.46 0.52 7.46
N ALA A 58 -0.16 0.26 6.19
CA ALA A 58 -0.04 1.30 5.18
C ALA A 58 -1.34 2.10 5.02
N TRP A 59 -2.51 1.44 5.07
CA TRP A 59 -3.81 2.10 5.03
C TRP A 59 -4.14 2.89 6.30
N THR A 60 -3.76 2.38 7.48
CA THR A 60 -3.98 3.11 8.74
C THR A 60 -3.14 4.38 8.83
N GLU A 61 -1.94 4.36 8.24
CA GLU A 61 -1.03 5.52 8.18
C GLU A 61 -1.24 6.40 6.94
N LEU A 62 -2.04 5.97 5.97
CA LEU A 62 -2.33 6.71 4.72
C LEU A 62 -2.93 8.11 4.93
N PRO A 63 -3.83 8.35 5.90
CA PRO A 63 -4.30 9.70 6.24
C PRO A 63 -3.20 10.61 6.80
N ARG A 64 -2.13 10.04 7.36
CA ARG A 64 -0.94 10.78 7.82
C ARG A 64 0.04 11.10 6.68
N LEU A 65 0.05 10.30 5.61
CA LEU A 65 0.84 10.50 4.38
C LEU A 65 0.20 11.54 3.44
N ARG A 66 -0.19 12.71 3.98
CA ARG A 66 -1.08 13.73 3.37
C ARG A 66 -0.54 14.43 2.10
N GLN A 67 0.45 13.85 1.42
CA GLN A 67 1.08 14.33 0.19
C GLN A 67 1.24 13.14 -0.79
N PRO A 68 0.24 12.82 -1.63
CA PRO A 68 0.36 11.74 -2.63
C PRO A 68 1.45 12.03 -3.69
N SER A 69 1.91 13.28 -3.78
CA SER A 69 2.98 13.75 -4.68
C SER A 69 4.38 13.66 -4.08
N ASP A 70 4.51 13.35 -2.79
CA ASP A 70 5.80 13.33 -2.10
C ASP A 70 6.17 11.90 -1.70
N SER A 71 6.53 11.11 -2.70
CA SER A 71 7.19 9.81 -2.52
C SER A 71 8.65 9.95 -2.10
N SER A 72 9.10 11.15 -1.67
CA SER A 72 10.39 11.26 -0.99
C SER A 72 10.24 10.61 0.38
N LEU A 73 10.66 9.35 0.43
CA LEU A 73 11.13 8.74 1.66
C LEU A 73 12.15 9.70 2.26
N GLY A 74 11.68 10.55 3.17
CA GLY A 74 12.50 11.16 4.18
C GLY A 74 13.20 10.03 4.90
N CYS A 75 14.48 9.82 4.58
CA CYS A 75 15.43 9.15 5.44
C CYS A 75 15.39 9.83 6.81
N GLY A 76 14.55 9.31 7.71
CA GLY A 76 14.70 9.50 9.14
C GLY A 76 15.64 8.42 9.66
N GLY A 77 16.88 8.78 9.92
CA GLY A 77 17.88 7.91 10.50
C GLY A 77 18.83 8.69 11.40
N SER A 78 18.36 8.88 12.65
CA SER A 78 19.08 9.25 13.88
C SER A 78 19.72 10.64 14.02
#